data_AF-A0A7G5GZH8-F1
#
_entry.id   AF-A0A7G5GZH8-F1
#
_cell.length_a   1.000
_cell.length_b   1.000
_cell.length_c   1.000
_cell.angle_alpha   90.00
_cell.angle_beta   90.00
_cell.angle_gamma   90.00
#
_symmetry.space_group_name_H-M   'P 1'
#
loop_
_entity.id
_entity.type
_entity.pdbx_description
1 polymer ?
#
loop_
_entity_poly.entity_id
_entity_poly.type
_entity_poly.pdbx_seq_one_letter_code
_entity_poly.pdbx_strand_id
1 'polypeptide(L)'
;MIKNGYINWIIWAMILLAGGCVDPYRPPEITSPASYLVVNGFFNSASGTTTTIQLSRTQNLAETKVPTAETKAIVTIESAHKDVYTLKEGAVGFYTLTGVTPSADETYRLHIKTAKGNDYYSDYVPVIATPPIDSVSWRPDNDGLQISVNSHDPKNNTRYYRWEYDQTWEYNSVYPSVFEIKNNKIVNRPESVYRCWDSENSSTIVLGTTTRLSQDIISQYPLVYMPNSSVRLSVRYSILVRQFALSQTAYNYYDQLAKITQSIGSIFDPQPSQLTGNIRSQTDESDLVLGFFRVGTVESKRIFIDKSQLPPWTPNSGVGTCLVDTLSTGDILREQPGIIDHLEGPLYLTTNEACLDCRIRGGVIKKPDFW
;
A
#
# COMPACT_ATOMS: atom_id res chain seq x y z
N MET A 1 -30.59 -24.71 -56.68
CA MET A 1 -30.85 -24.41 -55.26
C MET A 1 -30.38 -25.55 -54.37
N ILE A 2 -29.07 -25.79 -54.22
CA ILE A 2 -28.51 -26.71 -53.20
C ILE A 2 -27.07 -26.23 -52.94
N LYS A 3 -26.85 -25.28 -52.03
CA LYS A 3 -25.47 -24.91 -51.59
C LYS A 3 -25.34 -24.18 -50.24
N ASN A 4 -26.43 -23.86 -49.54
CA ASN A 4 -26.34 -23.11 -48.25
C ASN A 4 -26.56 -23.95 -46.98
N GLY A 5 -26.97 -25.23 -47.10
CA GLY A 5 -27.22 -26.07 -45.91
C GLY A 5 -25.94 -26.54 -45.22
N TYR A 6 -24.94 -26.93 -45.99
CA TYR A 6 -23.68 -27.49 -45.46
C TYR A 6 -22.81 -26.43 -44.75
N ILE A 7 -22.83 -25.19 -45.21
CA ILE A 7 -22.09 -24.08 -44.59
C ILE A 7 -22.66 -23.77 -43.20
N ASN A 8 -23.99 -23.71 -43.06
CA ASN A 8 -24.60 -23.50 -41.76
C ASN A 8 -24.31 -24.66 -40.80
N TRP A 9 -24.31 -25.91 -41.27
CA TRP A 9 -23.95 -27.06 -40.44
C TRP A 9 -22.49 -27.04 -39.96
N ILE A 10 -21.56 -26.62 -40.82
CA ILE A 10 -20.14 -26.46 -40.45
C ILE A 10 -19.98 -25.32 -39.44
N ILE A 11 -20.70 -24.20 -39.61
CA ILE A 11 -20.66 -23.07 -38.65
C ILE A 11 -21.24 -23.49 -37.29
N TRP A 12 -22.36 -24.21 -37.26
CA TRP A 12 -22.94 -24.73 -36.02
C TRP A 12 -22.04 -25.76 -35.33
N ALA A 13 -21.36 -26.62 -36.10
CA ALA A 13 -20.38 -27.57 -35.57
C ALA A 13 -19.12 -26.87 -35.02
N MET A 14 -18.68 -25.77 -35.64
CA MET A 14 -17.52 -24.99 -35.21
C MET A 14 -17.82 -24.15 -33.94
N ILE A 15 -19.06 -23.68 -33.79
CA ILE A 15 -19.55 -23.00 -32.57
C ILE A 15 -19.62 -23.97 -31.38
N LEU A 16 -20.00 -25.24 -31.62
CA LEU A 16 -20.03 -26.26 -30.56
C LEU A 16 -18.63 -26.66 -30.07
N LEU A 17 -17.59 -26.51 -30.90
CA LEU A 17 -16.19 -26.79 -30.53
C LEU A 17 -15.52 -25.66 -29.75
N ALA A 18 -16.13 -24.46 -29.69
CA ALA A 18 -15.59 -23.33 -28.94
C ALA A 18 -16.06 -23.27 -27.47
N GLY A 19 -16.90 -24.21 -27.03
CA GLY A 19 -17.46 -24.29 -25.67
C GLY A 19 -16.54 -24.92 -24.61
N GLY A 20 -15.22 -24.73 -24.72
CA GLY A 20 -14.29 -25.19 -23.68
C GLY A 20 -14.41 -24.29 -22.45
N CYS A 21 -15.10 -24.76 -21.41
CA CYS A 21 -14.97 -24.16 -20.07
C CYS A 21 -13.51 -24.28 -19.65
N VAL A 22 -12.82 -23.15 -19.50
CA VAL A 22 -11.53 -23.11 -18.84
C VAL A 22 -11.81 -23.40 -17.38
N ASP A 23 -11.64 -24.64 -16.97
CA ASP A 23 -11.73 -24.99 -15.55
C ASP A 23 -10.52 -24.36 -14.87
N PRO A 24 -10.71 -23.43 -13.91
CA PRO A 24 -9.58 -22.85 -13.20
C PRO A 24 -8.76 -23.98 -12.63
N TYR A 25 -7.46 -24.01 -12.93
CA TYR A 25 -6.56 -24.94 -12.27
C TYR A 25 -6.67 -24.69 -10.76
N ARG A 26 -7.34 -25.59 -10.07
CA ARG A 26 -7.39 -25.64 -8.62
C ARG A 26 -6.22 -26.52 -8.23
N PRO A 27 -5.05 -25.94 -7.87
CA PRO A 27 -4.01 -26.76 -7.29
C PRO A 27 -4.65 -27.57 -6.15
N PRO A 28 -4.33 -28.86 -6.00
CA PRO A 28 -4.81 -29.64 -4.87
C PRO A 28 -4.56 -28.82 -3.59
N GLU A 29 -5.52 -28.84 -2.65
CA GLU A 29 -5.35 -28.19 -1.37
C GLU A 29 -3.96 -28.54 -0.85
N ILE A 30 -3.10 -27.54 -0.72
CA ILE A 30 -1.81 -27.75 -0.10
C ILE A 30 -2.16 -28.13 1.32
N THR A 31 -2.15 -29.42 1.63
CA THR A 31 -2.21 -29.94 2.99
C THR A 31 -0.88 -29.60 3.66
N SER A 32 -0.61 -28.31 3.82
CA SER A 32 0.49 -27.78 4.61
C SER A 32 -0.10 -27.45 5.98
N PRO A 33 0.06 -28.33 6.98
CA PRO A 33 -0.16 -27.90 8.34
C PRO A 33 1.02 -27.02 8.71
N ALA A 34 0.90 -25.69 8.60
CA ALA A 34 1.69 -24.80 9.45
C ALA A 34 1.29 -23.35 9.23
N SER A 35 0.59 -22.84 10.24
CA SER A 35 0.49 -21.42 10.51
C SER A 35 1.90 -20.89 10.85
N TYR A 36 2.65 -20.44 9.83
CA TYR A 36 4.02 -19.97 9.95
C TYR A 36 4.07 -18.60 10.62
N LEU A 37 5.14 -18.34 11.37
CA LEU A 37 5.36 -17.03 11.98
C LEU A 37 5.70 -16.01 10.89
N VAL A 38 5.04 -14.85 10.93
CA VAL A 38 5.33 -13.71 10.07
C VAL A 38 5.82 -12.57 10.95
N VAL A 39 7.03 -12.08 10.66
CA VAL A 39 7.71 -11.01 11.37
C VAL A 39 7.84 -9.80 10.45
N ASN A 40 7.19 -8.69 10.81
CA ASN A 40 7.29 -7.43 10.10
C ASN A 40 7.81 -6.33 11.02
N GLY A 41 8.68 -5.46 10.53
CA GLY A 41 9.30 -4.40 11.29
C GLY A 41 10.82 -4.47 11.28
N PHE A 42 11.45 -3.48 11.89
CA PHE A 42 12.89 -3.35 11.95
C PHE A 42 13.29 -2.55 13.18
N PHE A 43 14.54 -2.68 13.62
CA PHE A 43 15.07 -1.84 14.69
C PHE A 43 15.46 -0.48 14.11
N ASN A 44 14.67 0.55 14.43
CA ASN A 44 14.96 1.92 14.01
C ASN A 44 16.08 2.49 14.88
N SER A 45 17.20 2.82 14.26
CA SER A 45 18.38 3.33 14.95
C SER A 45 18.42 4.85 15.09
N ALA A 46 17.38 5.56 14.66
CA ALA A 46 17.30 7.01 14.80
C ALA A 46 16.90 7.40 16.23
N SER A 47 17.57 8.43 16.78
CA SER A 47 17.30 8.92 18.13
C SER A 47 15.85 9.38 18.31
N GLY A 48 15.26 9.03 19.45
CA GLY A 48 13.88 9.40 19.81
C GLY A 48 12.79 8.66 19.02
N THR A 49 13.14 7.69 18.17
CA THR A 49 12.15 6.90 17.42
C THR A 49 11.65 5.69 18.20
N THR A 50 10.48 5.20 17.81
CA THR A 50 9.90 3.95 18.30
C THR A 50 10.14 2.86 17.28
N THR A 51 10.72 1.76 17.73
CA THR A 51 10.79 0.50 17.00
C THR A 51 9.51 -0.29 17.22
N THR A 52 8.95 -0.81 16.12
CA THR A 52 7.74 -1.64 16.15
C THR A 52 8.00 -2.93 15.39
N ILE A 53 7.81 -4.06 16.05
CA ILE A 53 7.82 -5.41 15.47
C ILE A 53 6.41 -5.96 15.56
N GLN A 54 5.81 -6.25 14.42
CA GLN A 54 4.51 -6.88 14.28
C GLN A 54 4.70 -8.38 14.04
N LEU A 55 4.06 -9.20 14.89
CA LEU A 55 4.05 -10.65 14.77
C LEU A 55 2.65 -11.13 14.39
N SER A 56 2.58 -11.94 13.34
CA SER A 56 1.34 -12.55 12.87
C SER A 56 1.60 -13.95 12.34
N ARG A 57 0.55 -14.61 11.87
CA ARG A 57 0.58 -15.97 11.37
C ARG A 57 0.02 -16.05 9.96
N THR A 58 0.61 -16.91 9.14
CA THR A 58 0.04 -17.21 7.82
C THR A 58 -1.32 -17.86 7.95
N GLN A 59 -2.15 -17.67 6.93
CA GLN A 59 -3.47 -18.25 6.77
C GLN A 59 -3.63 -18.75 5.32
N ASN A 60 -4.64 -19.57 5.06
CA ASN A 60 -4.91 -20.01 3.69
C ASN A 60 -5.40 -18.86 2.82
N LEU A 61 -5.10 -18.92 1.53
CA LEU A 61 -5.50 -17.88 0.56
C LEU A 61 -7.03 -17.71 0.47
N ALA A 62 -7.81 -18.77 0.71
CA ALA A 62 -9.27 -18.73 0.69
C ALA A 62 -9.88 -18.07 1.95
N GLU A 63 -9.08 -17.84 3.00
CA GLU A 63 -9.56 -17.21 4.22
C GLU A 63 -9.70 -15.70 4.03
N THR A 64 -10.90 -15.17 4.25
CA THR A 64 -11.23 -13.74 4.09
C THR A 64 -11.02 -12.92 5.36
N LYS A 65 -10.66 -13.57 6.47
CA LYS A 65 -10.37 -12.89 7.74
C LYS A 65 -8.97 -12.28 7.71
N VAL A 66 -8.73 -11.33 8.61
CA VAL A 66 -7.38 -10.77 8.81
C VAL A 66 -6.47 -11.86 9.42
N PRO A 67 -5.19 -11.94 8.99
CA PRO A 67 -4.20 -12.84 9.58
C PRO A 67 -4.18 -12.80 11.11
N THR A 68 -4.08 -13.98 11.72
CA THR A 68 -4.09 -14.09 13.19
C THR A 68 -2.82 -13.48 13.76
N ALA A 69 -2.95 -12.59 14.73
CA ALA A 69 -1.83 -11.99 15.44
C ALA A 69 -1.15 -13.00 16.39
N GLU A 70 0.18 -12.95 16.51
CA GLU A 70 0.93 -13.72 17.51
C GLU A 70 1.10 -12.89 18.78
N THR A 71 0.34 -13.25 19.82
CA THR A 71 0.24 -12.47 21.07
C THR A 71 1.02 -13.11 22.22
N LYS A 72 1.35 -12.32 23.24
CA LYS A 72 2.02 -12.79 24.48
C LYS A 72 3.39 -13.44 24.22
N ALA A 73 4.04 -13.13 23.11
CA ALA A 73 5.42 -13.52 22.88
C ALA A 73 6.35 -12.63 23.72
N ILE A 74 7.48 -13.18 24.14
CA ILE A 74 8.60 -12.40 24.66
C ILE A 74 9.45 -12.03 23.47
N VAL A 75 9.53 -10.73 23.17
CA VAL A 75 10.29 -10.21 22.03
C VAL A 75 11.42 -9.32 22.55
N THR A 76 12.65 -9.66 22.19
CA THR A 76 13.86 -8.96 22.61
C THR A 76 14.73 -8.64 21.41
N ILE A 77 15.44 -7.52 21.49
CA ILE A 77 16.56 -7.21 20.60
C ILE A 77 17.84 -7.35 21.42
N GLU A 78 18.78 -8.14 20.92
CA GLU A 78 20.00 -8.48 21.63
C GLU A 78 21.21 -7.92 20.88
N SER A 79 22.07 -7.19 21.59
CA SER A 79 23.38 -6.77 21.10
C SER A 79 24.38 -7.92 21.15
N ALA A 80 25.34 -7.94 20.22
CA ALA A 80 26.53 -8.79 20.33
C ALA A 80 27.34 -8.52 21.62
N HIS A 81 27.18 -7.35 22.25
CA HIS A 81 27.79 -6.98 23.53
C HIS A 81 26.95 -7.33 24.76
N LYS A 82 25.92 -8.17 24.60
CA LYS A 82 25.07 -8.73 25.67
C LYS A 82 24.03 -7.78 26.27
N ASP A 83 23.88 -6.57 25.73
CA ASP A 83 22.71 -5.75 26.03
C ASP A 83 21.44 -6.41 25.47
N VAL A 84 20.35 -6.35 26.24
CA VAL A 84 19.04 -6.93 25.86
C VAL A 84 17.97 -5.87 26.04
N TYR A 85 17.26 -5.58 24.95
CA TYR A 85 16.14 -4.63 24.94
C TYR A 85 14.83 -5.39 24.76
N THR A 86 14.02 -5.43 25.81
CA THR A 86 12.71 -6.10 25.77
C THR A 86 11.64 -5.18 25.20
N LEU A 87 10.97 -5.63 24.13
CA LEU A 87 9.84 -4.94 23.53
C LEU A 87 8.58 -5.19 24.36
N LYS A 88 7.71 -4.19 24.43
CA LYS A 88 6.41 -4.27 25.10
C LYS A 88 5.30 -4.47 24.09
N GLU A 89 4.48 -5.50 24.31
CA GLU A 89 3.25 -5.68 23.52
C GLU A 89 2.27 -4.54 23.84
N GLY A 90 1.85 -3.81 22.81
CA GLY A 90 0.89 -2.72 22.89
C GLY A 90 -0.45 -3.15 22.32
N ALA A 91 -0.71 -2.78 21.06
CA ALA A 91 -1.81 -3.37 20.30
C ALA A 91 -1.54 -4.86 20.05
N VAL A 92 -2.61 -5.64 19.86
CA VAL A 92 -2.55 -7.10 19.66
C VAL A 92 -1.56 -7.45 18.54
N GLY A 93 -0.49 -8.20 18.87
CA GLY A 93 0.55 -8.60 17.92
C GLY A 93 1.59 -7.53 17.58
N PHE A 94 1.53 -6.34 18.19
CA PHE A 94 2.50 -5.26 17.99
C PHE A 94 3.38 -5.09 19.23
N TYR A 95 4.68 -5.25 19.06
CA TYR A 95 5.70 -5.15 20.10
C TYR A 95 6.54 -3.90 19.86
N THR A 96 6.70 -3.06 20.87
CA THR A 96 7.31 -1.73 20.73
C THR A 96 8.47 -1.52 21.68
N LEU A 97 9.48 -0.79 21.19
CA LEU A 97 10.63 -0.32 21.97
C LEU A 97 10.84 1.17 21.67
N THR A 98 10.83 1.99 22.71
CA THR A 98 10.99 3.45 22.59
C THR A 98 12.20 3.90 23.39
N GLY A 99 12.94 4.87 22.85
CA GLY A 99 14.02 5.53 23.58
C GLY A 99 15.33 4.74 23.63
N VAL A 100 15.48 3.70 22.81
CA VAL A 100 16.75 2.97 22.64
C VAL A 100 17.38 3.38 21.32
N THR A 101 18.63 3.84 21.37
CA THR A 101 19.45 4.12 20.18
C THR A 101 20.56 3.08 20.15
N PRO A 102 20.58 2.18 19.15
CA PRO A 102 21.65 1.20 19.02
C PRO A 102 22.98 1.87 18.69
N SER A 103 24.06 1.29 19.18
CA SER A 103 25.42 1.66 18.80
C SER A 103 25.66 1.31 17.32
N ALA A 104 26.18 2.26 16.55
CA ALA A 104 26.39 2.08 15.11
C ALA A 104 27.45 1.02 14.77
N ASP A 105 28.38 0.76 15.69
CA ASP A 105 29.50 -0.19 15.52
C ASP A 105 29.17 -1.60 16.05
N GLU A 106 27.92 -1.84 16.45
CA GLU A 106 27.46 -3.13 16.95
C GLU A 106 26.55 -3.86 15.95
N THR A 107 26.42 -5.16 16.15
CA THR A 107 25.42 -5.98 15.47
C THR A 107 24.34 -6.41 16.45
N TYR A 108 23.10 -6.47 15.95
CA TYR A 108 21.93 -6.81 16.74
C TYR A 108 21.21 -8.00 16.12
N ARG A 109 20.50 -8.76 16.95
CA ARG A 109 19.56 -9.79 16.49
C ARG A 109 18.22 -9.64 17.17
N LEU A 110 17.17 -10.13 16.53
CA LEU A 110 15.85 -10.29 17.09
C LEU A 110 15.72 -11.67 17.72
N HIS A 111 15.17 -11.74 18.92
CA HIS A 111 14.81 -12.97 19.61
C HIS A 111 13.32 -12.95 19.93
N ILE A 112 12.62 -14.03 19.58
CA ILE A 112 11.17 -14.18 19.79
C ILE A 112 10.94 -15.52 20.47
N LYS A 113 10.37 -15.49 21.67
CA LYS A 113 9.85 -16.68 22.35
C LYS A 113 8.33 -16.60 22.42
N THR A 114 7.66 -17.44 21.65
CA THR A 114 6.19 -17.46 21.56
C THR A 114 5.56 -18.00 22.84
N ALA A 115 4.28 -17.68 23.06
CA ALA A 115 3.51 -18.21 24.20
C ALA A 115 3.39 -19.75 24.18
N LYS A 116 3.50 -20.36 22.99
CA LYS A 116 3.49 -21.83 22.81
C LYS A 116 4.86 -22.48 23.10
N GLY A 117 5.90 -21.70 23.35
CA GLY A 117 7.24 -22.19 23.68
C GLY A 117 8.20 -22.28 22.49
N ASN A 118 7.76 -22.03 21.25
CA ASN A 118 8.66 -21.98 20.09
C ASN A 118 9.59 -20.76 20.21
N ASP A 119 10.85 -20.98 19.85
CA ASP A 119 11.95 -20.04 20.06
C ASP A 119 12.63 -19.71 18.73
N TYR A 120 12.74 -18.42 18.39
CA TYR A 120 13.23 -17.96 17.09
C TYR A 120 14.29 -16.86 17.25
N TYR A 121 15.32 -16.95 16.43
CA TYR A 121 16.40 -15.96 16.38
C TYR A 121 16.64 -15.49 14.96
N SER A 122 16.87 -14.18 14.81
CA SER A 122 17.50 -13.68 13.60
C SER A 122 19.01 -13.89 13.62
N ASP A 123 19.63 -13.83 12.45
CA ASP A 123 21.06 -13.58 12.34
C ASP A 123 21.41 -12.23 12.98
N TYR A 124 22.65 -12.09 13.45
CA TYR A 124 23.20 -10.79 13.84
C TYR A 124 23.39 -9.93 12.59
N VAL A 125 22.81 -8.73 12.59
CA VAL A 125 22.87 -7.79 11.46
C VAL A 125 23.45 -6.45 11.91
N PRO A 126 24.23 -5.77 11.05
CA PRO A 126 24.81 -4.47 11.36
C PRO A 126 23.77 -3.35 11.34
N VAL A 127 24.10 -2.23 11.99
CA VAL A 127 23.36 -0.98 11.85
C VAL A 127 23.72 -0.32 10.53
N ILE A 128 22.72 -0.05 9.68
CA ILE A 128 22.93 0.64 8.40
C ILE A 128 22.33 2.04 8.47
N ALA A 129 23.19 3.06 8.39
CA ALA A 129 22.74 4.44 8.26
C ALA A 129 22.24 4.68 6.84
N THR A 130 21.00 5.15 6.71
CA THR A 130 20.41 5.53 5.43
C THR A 130 20.90 6.92 5.02
N PRO A 131 21.40 7.13 3.79
CA PRO A 131 21.81 8.44 3.31
C PRO A 131 20.58 9.34 3.05
N PRO A 132 20.77 10.67 3.08
CA PRO A 132 19.67 11.63 2.94
C PRO A 132 19.02 11.58 1.56
N ILE A 133 17.71 11.86 1.51
CA ILE A 133 17.00 12.10 0.25
C ILE A 133 17.31 13.51 -0.25
N ASP A 134 18.04 13.61 -1.36
CA ASP A 134 18.37 14.90 -1.99
C ASP A 134 17.12 15.62 -2.47
N SER A 135 16.26 14.91 -3.21
CA SER A 135 15.00 15.46 -3.70
C SER A 135 14.03 14.38 -4.15
N VAL A 136 12.75 14.61 -3.90
CA VAL A 136 11.67 13.95 -4.61
C VAL A 136 11.24 14.87 -5.74
N SER A 137 11.43 14.43 -6.98
CA SER A 137 11.12 15.18 -8.20
C SER A 137 9.88 14.62 -8.86
N TRP A 138 9.23 15.43 -9.68
CA TRP A 138 8.13 15.00 -10.52
C TRP A 138 8.27 15.59 -11.92
N ARG A 139 7.84 14.83 -12.92
CA ARG A 139 7.87 15.23 -14.33
C ARG A 139 6.55 14.82 -14.98
N PRO A 140 5.80 15.77 -15.56
CA PRO A 140 4.71 15.44 -16.47
C PRO A 140 5.28 14.75 -17.71
N ASP A 141 4.67 13.63 -18.08
CA ASP A 141 4.82 12.94 -19.36
C ASP A 141 3.52 13.07 -20.16
N ASN A 142 3.46 12.59 -21.39
CA ASN A 142 2.30 12.75 -22.28
C ASN A 142 1.00 12.22 -21.65
N ASP A 143 1.08 11.09 -20.94
CA ASP A 143 -0.11 10.38 -20.43
C ASP A 143 -0.25 10.42 -18.90
N GLY A 144 0.60 11.17 -18.19
CA GLY A 144 0.58 11.16 -16.72
C GLY A 144 1.76 11.84 -16.04
N LEU A 145 1.85 11.62 -14.73
CA LEU A 145 2.84 12.21 -13.85
C LEU A 145 3.76 11.13 -13.30
N GLN A 146 5.06 11.23 -13.61
CA GLN A 146 6.08 10.39 -12.99
C GLN A 146 6.66 11.10 -11.77
N ILE A 147 6.67 10.42 -10.62
CA ILE A 147 7.38 10.86 -9.41
C ILE A 147 8.62 10.01 -9.22
N SER A 148 9.74 10.65 -8.91
CA SER A 148 11.05 10.03 -8.79
C SER A 148 11.79 10.49 -7.54
N VAL A 149 12.74 9.68 -7.08
CA VAL A 149 13.64 9.99 -5.96
C VAL A 149 15.08 10.16 -6.43
N ASN A 150 15.79 11.06 -5.75
CA ASN A 150 17.21 11.33 -5.93
C ASN A 150 17.88 11.28 -4.56
N SER A 151 19.03 10.62 -4.49
CA SER A 151 19.80 10.42 -3.27
C SER A 151 21.26 10.16 -3.63
N HIS A 152 22.19 10.47 -2.73
CA HIS A 152 23.57 10.05 -2.84
C HIS A 152 24.17 9.71 -1.48
N ASP A 153 25.12 8.78 -1.46
CA ASP A 153 26.03 8.58 -0.34
C ASP A 153 27.46 8.98 -0.76
N PRO A 154 27.97 10.12 -0.31
CA PRO A 154 29.32 10.56 -0.66
C PRO A 154 30.41 9.64 -0.08
N LYS A 155 30.10 8.82 0.93
CA LYS A 155 31.03 7.86 1.53
C LYS A 155 30.98 6.49 0.87
N ASN A 156 30.00 6.25 -0.02
CA ASN A 156 29.89 5.01 -0.77
C ASN A 156 29.70 3.76 0.11
N ASN A 157 29.18 3.96 1.33
CA ASN A 157 28.95 2.92 2.33
C ASN A 157 27.64 2.17 2.08
N THR A 158 26.70 2.79 1.38
CA THR A 158 25.46 2.16 0.92
C THR A 158 25.55 1.78 -0.55
N ARG A 159 24.73 0.80 -0.96
CA ARG A 159 24.64 0.33 -2.37
C ARG A 159 23.29 -0.27 -2.75
N TYR A 160 22.42 -0.48 -1.76
CA TYR A 160 21.14 -1.14 -1.91
C TYR A 160 20.09 -0.32 -1.18
N TYR A 161 18.99 -0.07 -1.85
CA TYR A 161 17.97 0.86 -1.42
C TYR A 161 16.60 0.24 -1.55
N ARG A 162 15.72 0.62 -0.63
CA ARG A 162 14.29 0.37 -0.69
C ARG A 162 13.55 1.66 -0.39
N TRP A 163 12.42 1.85 -1.07
CA TRP A 163 11.52 2.96 -0.81
C TRP A 163 10.12 2.48 -0.49
N GLU A 164 9.49 3.22 0.42
CA GLU A 164 8.06 3.17 0.71
C GLU A 164 7.53 4.59 0.60
N TYR A 165 6.23 4.75 0.38
CA TYR A 165 5.62 6.07 0.37
C TYR A 165 4.19 6.06 0.86
N ASP A 166 3.78 7.14 1.52
CA ASP A 166 2.39 7.43 1.82
C ASP A 166 1.95 8.58 0.93
N GLN A 167 0.82 8.42 0.26
CA GLN A 167 0.24 9.43 -0.60
C GLN A 167 -1.11 9.89 -0.07
N THR A 168 -1.38 11.17 -0.24
CA THR A 168 -2.64 11.81 0.16
C THR A 168 -3.01 12.81 -0.91
N TRP A 169 -4.29 12.86 -1.29
CA TRP A 169 -4.76 13.81 -2.29
C TRP A 169 -6.05 14.48 -1.85
N GLU A 170 -6.16 15.75 -2.21
CA GLU A 170 -7.39 16.52 -2.11
C GLU A 170 -8.18 16.36 -3.42
N TYR A 171 -9.49 16.16 -3.28
CA TYR A 171 -10.40 16.08 -4.41
C TYR A 171 -11.78 16.61 -4.01
N ASN A 172 -12.53 17.03 -5.02
CA ASN A 172 -13.89 17.53 -4.82
C ASN A 172 -14.93 16.52 -5.33
N SER A 173 -16.16 16.61 -4.81
CA SER A 173 -17.35 16.09 -5.48
C SER A 173 -17.66 16.92 -6.73
N VAL A 174 -18.58 16.44 -7.57
CA VAL A 174 -18.90 17.10 -8.84
C VAL A 174 -19.74 18.35 -8.59
N TYR A 175 -20.66 18.28 -7.63
CA TYR A 175 -21.46 19.42 -7.21
C TYR A 175 -21.46 19.56 -5.68
N PRO A 176 -21.55 20.78 -5.14
CA PRO A 176 -21.80 20.97 -3.72
C PRO A 176 -23.21 20.48 -3.34
N SER A 177 -23.43 20.24 -2.06
CA SER A 177 -24.72 19.83 -1.51
C SER A 177 -25.02 20.65 -0.27
N VAL A 178 -25.98 21.57 -0.39
CA VAL A 178 -26.41 22.46 0.70
C VAL A 178 -27.45 21.80 1.60
N PHE A 179 -28.16 20.80 1.08
CA PHE A 179 -29.23 20.10 1.77
C PHE A 179 -28.94 18.60 1.91
N GLU A 180 -29.54 17.99 2.93
CA GLU A 180 -29.56 16.54 3.12
C GLU A 180 -30.94 16.08 3.57
N ILE A 181 -31.24 14.81 3.37
CA ILE A 181 -32.49 14.22 3.85
C ILE A 181 -32.22 13.53 5.18
N LYS A 182 -32.83 14.02 6.27
CA LYS A 182 -32.74 13.44 7.61
C LYS A 182 -34.12 13.24 8.18
N ASN A 183 -34.39 12.03 8.69
CA ASN A 183 -35.70 11.67 9.27
C ASN A 183 -36.88 12.03 8.34
N ASN A 184 -36.72 11.73 7.05
CA ASN A 184 -37.68 12.03 6.00
C ASN A 184 -38.04 13.53 5.87
N LYS A 185 -37.07 14.41 6.12
CA LYS A 185 -37.20 15.86 5.94
C LYS A 185 -35.95 16.40 5.24
N ILE A 186 -36.16 17.37 4.36
CA ILE A 186 -35.08 18.16 3.77
C ILE A 186 -34.58 19.14 4.83
N VAL A 187 -33.31 19.08 5.17
CA VAL A 187 -32.66 19.97 6.14
C VAL A 187 -31.37 20.53 5.56
N ASN A 188 -30.91 21.66 6.09
CA ASN A 188 -29.59 22.18 5.76
C ASN A 188 -28.51 21.20 6.21
N ARG A 189 -27.54 20.96 5.33
CA ARG A 189 -26.35 20.19 5.64
C ARG A 189 -25.37 21.06 6.43
N PRO A 190 -25.02 20.71 7.68
CA PRO A 190 -24.16 21.55 8.52
C PRO A 190 -22.69 21.48 8.11
N GLU A 191 -22.24 20.36 7.55
CA GLU A 191 -20.86 20.13 7.14
C GLU A 191 -20.76 19.96 5.63
N SER A 192 -19.83 20.69 5.00
CA SER A 192 -19.59 20.52 3.57
C SER A 192 -18.96 19.16 3.29
N VAL A 193 -19.60 18.40 2.40
CA VAL A 193 -19.10 17.12 1.85
C VAL A 193 -18.55 17.28 0.43
N TYR A 194 -18.24 18.53 0.05
CA TYR A 194 -17.73 18.86 -1.27
C TYR A 194 -16.24 18.54 -1.40
N ARG A 195 -15.45 18.76 -0.35
CA ARG A 195 -13.98 18.62 -0.36
C ARG A 195 -13.55 17.49 0.58
N CYS A 196 -12.80 16.54 0.05
CA CYS A 196 -12.27 15.42 0.83
C CYS A 196 -10.78 15.22 0.61
N TRP A 197 -10.19 14.51 1.57
CA TRP A 197 -8.86 13.92 1.47
C TRP A 197 -8.98 12.41 1.56
N ASP A 198 -8.24 11.73 0.69
CA ASP A 198 -8.05 10.28 0.75
C ASP A 198 -6.56 9.98 0.80
N SER A 199 -6.20 8.83 1.38
CA SER A 199 -4.81 8.44 1.62
C SER A 199 -4.58 6.96 1.38
N GLU A 200 -3.40 6.65 0.85
CA GLU A 200 -2.99 5.28 0.55
C GLU A 200 -1.50 5.10 0.85
N ASN A 201 -1.14 3.94 1.38
CA ASN A 201 0.24 3.54 1.58
C ASN A 201 0.73 2.71 0.39
N SER A 202 2.02 2.78 0.07
CA SER A 202 2.63 1.98 -0.98
C SER A 202 2.47 0.49 -0.69
N SER A 203 1.86 -0.24 -1.62
CA SER A 203 1.76 -1.71 -1.60
C SER A 203 2.87 -2.39 -2.41
N THR A 204 3.58 -1.62 -3.25
CA THR A 204 4.66 -2.11 -4.11
C THR A 204 6.00 -1.97 -3.40
N ILE A 205 6.80 -3.03 -3.46
CA ILE A 205 8.21 -3.09 -3.06
C ILE A 205 9.04 -2.43 -4.16
N VAL A 206 9.54 -1.23 -3.88
CA VAL A 206 10.42 -0.46 -4.78
C VAL A 206 11.86 -0.61 -4.30
N LEU A 207 12.72 -1.19 -5.14
CA LEU A 207 14.12 -1.49 -4.82
C LEU A 207 15.05 -0.84 -5.83
N GLY A 208 16.24 -0.42 -5.41
CA GLY A 208 17.27 0.14 -6.30
C GLY A 208 18.68 -0.21 -5.83
N THR A 209 19.64 -0.21 -6.75
CA THR A 209 21.04 -0.49 -6.43
C THR A 209 22.00 0.34 -7.27
N THR A 210 23.11 0.75 -6.67
CA THR A 210 24.21 1.47 -7.32
C THR A 210 25.45 0.59 -7.48
N THR A 211 25.35 -0.72 -7.26
CA THR A 211 26.48 -1.67 -7.38
C THR A 211 27.17 -1.66 -8.73
N ARG A 212 26.46 -1.27 -9.79
CA ARG A 212 26.99 -1.13 -11.17
C ARG A 212 27.49 0.29 -11.48
N LEU A 213 27.45 1.20 -10.52
CA LEU A 213 27.87 2.58 -10.64
C LEU A 213 29.13 2.83 -9.80
N SER A 214 30.07 3.61 -10.34
CA SER A 214 31.28 4.00 -9.60
C SER A 214 30.95 4.82 -8.35
N GLN A 215 29.96 5.71 -8.47
CA GLN A 215 29.44 6.54 -7.41
C GLN A 215 28.11 6.00 -6.88
N ASP A 216 27.89 6.10 -5.57
CA ASP A 216 26.60 5.78 -4.95
C ASP A 216 25.61 6.95 -5.13
N ILE A 217 25.08 7.06 -6.35
CA ILE A 217 24.10 8.07 -6.73
C ILE A 217 22.87 7.39 -7.32
N ILE A 218 21.73 7.64 -6.69
CA ILE A 218 20.40 7.38 -7.22
C ILE A 218 19.89 8.65 -7.87
N SER A 219 19.61 8.61 -9.18
CA SER A 219 19.12 9.76 -9.93
C SER A 219 17.83 9.42 -10.68
N GLN A 220 16.81 10.26 -10.51
CA GLN A 220 15.50 10.16 -11.14
C GLN A 220 14.86 8.77 -11.06
N TYR A 221 15.09 8.04 -9.96
CA TYR A 221 14.60 6.68 -9.82
C TYR A 221 13.07 6.67 -9.66
N PRO A 222 12.31 5.97 -10.52
CA PRO A 222 10.86 6.04 -10.53
C PRO A 222 10.26 5.39 -9.28
N LEU A 223 9.33 6.11 -8.62
CA LEU A 223 8.59 5.62 -7.46
C LEU A 223 7.15 5.24 -7.82
N VAL A 224 6.43 6.20 -8.40
CA VAL A 224 5.02 6.03 -8.74
C VAL A 224 4.68 6.81 -9.99
N TYR A 225 3.86 6.20 -10.83
CA TYR A 225 3.27 6.82 -12.01
C TYR A 225 1.77 6.98 -11.78
N MET A 226 1.23 8.16 -12.11
CA MET A 226 -0.20 8.42 -12.07
C MET A 226 -0.69 8.87 -13.46
N PRO A 227 -1.71 8.22 -14.04
CA PRO A 227 -2.25 8.68 -15.31
C PRO A 227 -2.86 10.08 -15.16
N ASN A 228 -2.88 10.85 -16.24
CA ASN A 228 -3.42 12.21 -16.27
C ASN A 228 -4.92 12.29 -15.86
N SER A 229 -5.64 11.17 -15.99
CA SER A 229 -7.04 11.00 -15.60
C SER A 229 -7.23 10.69 -14.11
N SER A 230 -6.15 10.52 -13.35
CA SER A 230 -6.21 10.16 -11.92
C SER A 230 -6.82 11.28 -11.08
N VAL A 231 -7.87 10.97 -10.32
CA VAL A 231 -8.51 11.88 -9.35
C VAL A 231 -7.52 12.47 -8.34
N ARG A 232 -6.39 11.78 -8.11
CA ARG A 232 -5.32 12.22 -7.21
C ARG A 232 -4.68 13.54 -7.65
N LEU A 233 -4.78 13.87 -8.93
CA LEU A 233 -4.25 15.09 -9.54
C LEU A 233 -5.31 16.20 -9.68
N SER A 234 -6.51 16.03 -9.10
CA SER A 234 -7.66 16.92 -9.34
C SER A 234 -7.61 18.27 -8.63
N VAL A 235 -6.95 18.35 -7.47
CA VAL A 235 -6.79 19.60 -6.70
C VAL A 235 -5.34 19.77 -6.25
N ARG A 236 -4.90 18.91 -5.33
CA ARG A 236 -3.54 18.95 -4.78
C ARG A 236 -3.17 17.55 -4.30
N TYR A 237 -1.91 17.17 -4.53
CA TYR A 237 -1.35 15.86 -4.21
C TYR A 237 -0.17 16.01 -3.26
N SER A 238 -0.02 15.08 -2.31
CA SER A 238 1.15 14.96 -1.45
C SER A 238 1.66 13.53 -1.44
N ILE A 239 2.99 13.39 -1.39
CA ILE A 239 3.67 12.11 -1.19
C ILE A 239 4.77 12.30 -0.15
N LEU A 240 4.81 11.41 0.84
CA LEU A 240 5.90 11.25 1.81
C LEU A 240 6.69 10.00 1.44
N VAL A 241 7.88 10.19 0.91
CA VAL A 241 8.80 9.11 0.57
C VAL A 241 9.63 8.77 1.80
N ARG A 242 9.76 7.47 2.11
CA ARG A 242 10.68 6.92 3.10
C ARG A 242 11.72 6.08 2.39
N GLN A 243 12.98 6.37 2.65
CA GLN A 243 14.13 5.67 2.10
C GLN A 243 14.78 4.79 3.17
N PHE A 244 15.24 3.62 2.75
CA PHE A 244 15.98 2.68 3.58
C PHE A 244 17.21 2.20 2.84
N ALA A 245 18.38 2.31 3.47
CA ALA A 245 19.56 1.58 3.04
C ALA A 245 19.48 0.13 3.54
N LEU A 246 19.88 -0.81 2.68
CA LEU A 246 19.80 -2.24 2.93
C LEU A 246 21.18 -2.90 2.87
N SER A 247 21.33 -4.01 3.58
CA SER A 247 22.40 -4.97 3.30
C SER A 247 22.10 -5.69 1.98
N GLN A 248 23.12 -6.29 1.39
CA GLN A 248 22.91 -7.13 0.20
C GLN A 248 21.92 -8.28 0.47
N THR A 249 22.01 -8.91 1.64
CA THR A 249 21.11 -10.01 2.03
C THR A 249 19.66 -9.54 2.18
N ALA A 250 19.44 -8.37 2.77
CA ALA A 250 18.12 -7.77 2.87
C ALA A 250 17.57 -7.40 1.48
N TYR A 251 18.40 -6.82 0.61
CA TYR A 251 18.00 -6.50 -0.77
C TYR A 251 17.55 -7.75 -1.53
N ASN A 252 18.34 -8.83 -1.47
CA ASN A 252 18.02 -10.10 -2.13
C ASN A 252 16.70 -10.69 -1.62
N TYR A 253 16.45 -10.62 -0.30
CA TYR A 253 15.19 -11.05 0.28
C TYR A 253 14.00 -10.26 -0.29
N TYR A 254 14.08 -8.92 -0.32
CA TYR A 254 12.99 -8.10 -0.86
C TYR A 254 12.84 -8.26 -2.37
N ASP A 255 13.92 -8.48 -3.12
CA ASP A 255 13.89 -8.74 -4.56
C ASP A 255 13.18 -10.06 -4.87
N GLN A 256 13.49 -11.13 -4.10
CA GLN A 256 12.76 -12.40 -4.19
C GLN A 256 11.29 -12.24 -3.80
N LEU A 257 11.00 -11.53 -2.70
CA LEU A 257 9.63 -11.27 -2.27
C LEU A 257 8.85 -10.52 -3.35
N ALA A 258 9.42 -9.47 -3.94
CA ALA A 258 8.81 -8.70 -5.02
C ALA A 258 8.53 -9.57 -6.26
N LYS A 259 9.48 -10.44 -6.65
CA LYS A 259 9.29 -11.38 -7.76
C LYS A 259 8.15 -12.38 -7.51
N ILE A 260 7.88 -12.74 -6.26
CA ILE A 260 6.80 -13.66 -5.90
C ILE A 260 5.45 -12.93 -5.80
N THR A 261 5.41 -11.71 -5.22
CA THR A 261 4.14 -11.04 -4.88
C THR A 261 3.66 -10.04 -5.93
N GLN A 262 4.54 -9.57 -6.81
CA GLN A 262 4.22 -8.53 -7.81
C GLN A 262 4.26 -9.05 -9.25
N SER A 263 4.62 -10.31 -9.48
CA SER A 263 4.48 -10.93 -10.79
C SER A 263 3.01 -11.27 -11.03
N ILE A 264 2.48 -10.84 -12.18
CA ILE A 264 1.03 -10.85 -12.48
C ILE A 264 0.55 -12.24 -12.97
N GLY A 265 1.38 -13.29 -12.88
CA GLY A 265 1.02 -14.64 -13.31
C GLY A 265 1.18 -14.81 -14.81
N SER A 266 2.41 -14.91 -15.28
CA SER A 266 2.78 -15.35 -16.64
C SER A 266 3.22 -16.81 -16.63
N ILE A 267 3.09 -17.51 -17.77
CA ILE A 267 3.68 -18.85 -17.97
C ILE A 267 5.22 -18.86 -17.88
N PHE A 268 5.83 -17.67 -17.91
CA PHE A 268 7.26 -17.47 -17.73
C PHE A 268 7.63 -16.95 -16.33
N ASP A 269 6.65 -16.84 -15.42
CA ASP A 269 6.95 -16.43 -14.05
C ASP A 269 7.81 -17.50 -13.38
N PRO A 270 8.80 -17.09 -12.57
CA PRO A 270 9.60 -18.04 -11.83
C PRO A 270 8.70 -18.90 -10.95
N GLN A 271 8.96 -20.21 -10.92
CA GLN A 271 8.30 -21.12 -9.97
C GLN A 271 8.50 -20.58 -8.55
N PRO A 272 7.47 -20.59 -7.67
CA PRO A 272 7.62 -20.09 -6.31
C PRO A 272 8.79 -20.76 -5.60
N SER A 273 9.87 -20.01 -5.37
CA SER A 273 10.96 -20.46 -4.51
C SER A 273 10.59 -20.20 -3.06
N GLN A 274 11.02 -21.08 -2.16
CA GLN A 274 10.85 -20.87 -0.73
C GLN A 274 11.58 -19.59 -0.30
N LEU A 275 10.82 -18.56 0.07
CA LEU A 275 11.36 -17.30 0.58
C LEU A 275 11.84 -17.53 2.02
N THR A 276 13.15 -17.64 2.23
CA THR A 276 13.73 -17.76 3.59
C THR A 276 14.34 -16.43 4.01
N GLY A 277 13.84 -15.90 5.13
CA GLY A 277 14.39 -14.74 5.80
C GLY A 277 15.71 -15.00 6.51
N ASN A 278 16.12 -14.06 7.35
CA ASN A 278 17.24 -14.23 8.28
C ASN A 278 16.80 -14.68 9.68
N ILE A 279 15.55 -15.14 9.85
CA ILE A 279 14.98 -15.59 11.13
C ILE A 279 14.76 -17.10 11.06
N ARG A 280 15.21 -17.81 12.10
CA ARG A 280 15.14 -19.28 12.18
C ARG A 280 14.60 -19.73 13.53
N SER A 281 13.81 -20.80 13.51
CA SER A 281 13.40 -21.52 14.71
C SER A 281 14.58 -22.31 15.27
N GLN A 282 14.78 -22.24 16.59
CA GLN A 282 15.72 -23.09 17.35
C GLN A 282 15.02 -24.31 17.95
N THR A 283 13.68 -24.30 18.00
CA THR A 283 12.88 -25.41 18.53
C THR A 283 12.59 -26.49 17.49
N ASP A 284 12.43 -26.10 16.23
CA ASP A 284 12.11 -26.99 15.11
C ASP A 284 12.64 -26.37 13.82
N GLU A 285 13.67 -26.97 13.22
CA GLU A 285 14.32 -26.48 11.99
C GLU A 285 13.37 -26.49 10.76
N SER A 286 12.26 -27.24 10.83
CA SER A 286 11.25 -27.28 9.78
C SER A 286 10.19 -26.17 9.89
N ASP A 287 10.14 -25.45 11.03
CA ASP A 287 9.22 -24.34 11.25
C ASP A 287 9.74 -23.06 10.58
N LEU A 288 9.11 -22.72 9.45
CA LEU A 288 9.52 -21.57 8.64
C LEU A 288 9.04 -20.26 9.24
N VAL A 289 9.87 -19.23 9.07
CA VAL A 289 9.53 -17.86 9.43
C VAL A 289 9.61 -16.97 8.20
N LEU A 290 8.56 -16.20 7.97
CA LEU A 290 8.50 -15.18 6.92
C LEU A 290 8.84 -13.82 7.53
N GLY A 291 9.81 -13.11 6.96
CA GLY A 291 10.25 -11.81 7.47
C GLY A 291 11.76 -11.65 7.39
N PHE A 292 12.22 -10.41 7.50
CA PHE A 292 13.65 -10.11 7.52
C PHE A 292 13.94 -9.03 8.55
N PHE A 293 14.72 -9.36 9.58
CA PHE A 293 15.15 -8.42 10.58
C PHE A 293 16.35 -7.61 10.09
N ARG A 294 16.23 -6.28 10.21
CA ARG A 294 17.30 -5.32 9.87
C ARG A 294 17.37 -4.23 10.94
N VAL A 295 18.51 -3.55 11.02
CA VAL A 295 18.72 -2.39 11.89
C VAL A 295 19.23 -1.21 11.07
N GLY A 296 18.66 -0.03 11.28
CA GLY A 296 19.09 1.16 10.56
C GLY A 296 18.18 2.37 10.71
N THR A 297 18.57 3.49 10.10
CA THR A 297 17.78 4.73 10.09
C THR A 297 16.84 4.79 8.89
N VAL A 298 15.89 5.72 8.93
CA VAL A 298 14.98 6.02 7.81
C VAL A 298 15.06 7.49 7.49
N GLU A 299 15.30 7.80 6.22
CA GLU A 299 15.26 9.17 5.73
C GLU A 299 13.91 9.42 5.05
N SER A 300 13.29 10.57 5.33
CA SER A 300 11.94 10.86 4.86
C SER A 300 11.84 12.23 4.22
N LYS A 301 11.10 12.34 3.11
CA LYS A 301 10.88 13.62 2.42
C LYS A 301 9.47 13.71 1.87
N ARG A 302 8.76 14.78 2.24
CA ARG A 302 7.42 15.09 1.74
C ARG A 302 7.48 16.20 0.69
N ILE A 303 6.70 16.04 -0.37
CA ILE A 303 6.43 17.11 -1.35
C ILE A 303 4.92 17.29 -1.53
N PHE A 304 4.57 18.44 -2.11
CA PHE A 304 3.23 18.77 -2.57
C PHE A 304 3.27 19.16 -4.04
N ILE A 305 2.22 18.80 -4.77
CA ILE A 305 2.04 19.11 -6.18
C ILE A 305 0.62 19.66 -6.34
N ASP A 306 0.53 20.95 -6.66
CA ASP A 306 -0.73 21.64 -6.91
C ASP A 306 -1.15 21.47 -8.37
N LYS A 307 -2.46 21.36 -8.65
CA LYS A 307 -2.99 21.24 -10.02
C LYS A 307 -2.50 22.36 -10.95
N SER A 308 -2.26 23.56 -10.42
CA SER A 308 -1.73 24.70 -11.17
C SER A 308 -0.30 24.49 -11.70
N GLN A 309 0.44 23.52 -11.16
CA GLN A 309 1.79 23.15 -11.61
C GLN A 309 1.79 22.07 -12.68
N LEU A 310 0.63 21.46 -12.95
CA LEU A 310 0.47 20.39 -13.93
C LEU A 310 -0.01 20.95 -15.27
N PRO A 311 0.17 20.21 -16.37
CA PRO A 311 -0.51 20.50 -17.64
C PRO A 311 -2.04 20.58 -17.43
N PRO A 312 -2.81 21.16 -18.38
CA PRO A 312 -4.25 21.35 -18.26
C PRO A 312 -5.04 20.03 -18.42
N TRP A 313 -4.69 19.04 -17.61
CA TRP A 313 -5.36 17.75 -17.53
C TRP A 313 -6.72 17.90 -16.87
N THR A 314 -7.63 17.03 -17.29
CA THR A 314 -8.97 16.88 -16.73
C THR A 314 -9.07 15.52 -16.04
N PRO A 315 -8.57 15.39 -14.80
CA PRO A 315 -8.79 14.21 -13.98
C PRO A 315 -10.25 13.77 -13.99
N ASN A 316 -10.46 12.47 -14.11
CA ASN A 316 -11.78 11.88 -13.92
C ASN A 316 -12.14 12.02 -12.45
N SER A 317 -13.37 12.44 -12.16
CA SER A 317 -13.90 12.49 -10.80
C SER A 317 -13.97 11.09 -10.16
N GLY A 318 -13.83 10.01 -10.94
CA GLY A 318 -13.95 8.64 -10.45
C GLY A 318 -15.39 8.26 -10.10
N VAL A 319 -16.35 9.16 -10.35
CA VAL A 319 -17.77 8.87 -10.31
C VAL A 319 -18.27 8.79 -11.75
N GLY A 320 -19.26 7.92 -11.99
CA GLY A 320 -19.92 7.83 -13.29
C GLY A 320 -20.69 9.11 -13.65
N THR A 321 -21.70 8.98 -14.49
CA THR A 321 -22.47 10.15 -14.95
C THR A 321 -23.24 10.82 -13.80
N CYS A 322 -23.06 12.14 -13.66
CA CYS A 322 -23.78 12.99 -12.73
C CYS A 322 -24.92 13.73 -13.44
N LEU A 323 -26.01 13.02 -13.72
CA LEU A 323 -27.20 13.64 -14.32
C LEU A 323 -27.90 14.50 -13.27
N VAL A 324 -28.09 15.77 -13.62
CA VAL A 324 -28.85 16.72 -12.81
C VAL A 324 -30.30 16.67 -13.25
N ASP A 325 -31.21 16.55 -12.29
CA ASP A 325 -32.65 16.59 -12.49
C ASP A 325 -33.33 17.56 -11.51
N THR A 326 -34.56 17.95 -11.80
CA THR A 326 -35.37 18.84 -10.97
C THR A 326 -36.54 18.08 -10.36
N LEU A 327 -36.55 17.95 -9.03
CA LEU A 327 -37.59 17.22 -8.32
C LEU A 327 -38.36 18.10 -7.34
N SER A 328 -39.64 17.77 -7.14
CA SER A 328 -40.47 18.39 -6.11
C SER A 328 -40.10 17.87 -4.72
N THR A 329 -40.48 18.61 -3.66
CA THR A 329 -40.34 18.13 -2.27
C THR A 329 -40.96 16.74 -2.08
N GLY A 330 -42.10 16.45 -2.71
CA GLY A 330 -42.76 15.15 -2.60
C GLY A 330 -41.93 14.01 -3.21
N ASP A 331 -41.37 14.24 -4.41
CA ASP A 331 -40.54 13.24 -5.09
C ASP A 331 -39.21 13.02 -4.39
N ILE A 332 -38.59 14.07 -3.84
CA ILE A 332 -37.36 13.96 -3.05
C ILE A 332 -37.57 13.07 -1.83
N LEU A 333 -38.68 13.24 -1.10
CA LEU A 333 -38.98 12.43 0.08
C LEU A 333 -39.34 10.98 -0.29
N ARG A 334 -39.79 10.72 -1.52
CA ARG A 334 -40.09 9.37 -2.03
C ARG A 334 -38.84 8.64 -2.54
N GLU A 335 -38.03 9.33 -3.35
CA GLU A 335 -36.93 8.73 -4.11
C GLU A 335 -35.59 8.84 -3.39
N GLN A 336 -35.49 9.72 -2.39
CA GLN A 336 -34.29 9.96 -1.59
C GLN A 336 -33.03 10.25 -2.43
N PRO A 337 -33.08 11.18 -3.40
CA PRO A 337 -31.91 11.55 -4.21
C PRO A 337 -30.93 12.40 -3.40
N GLY A 338 -29.75 12.63 -3.98
CA GLY A 338 -28.86 13.69 -3.53
C GLY A 338 -29.41 15.07 -3.93
N ILE A 339 -29.34 16.06 -3.03
CA ILE A 339 -29.82 17.42 -3.27
C ILE A 339 -28.62 18.37 -3.45
N ILE A 340 -28.52 19.00 -4.62
CA ILE A 340 -27.52 20.01 -4.94
C ILE A 340 -27.87 21.32 -4.22
N ASP A 341 -29.01 21.91 -4.60
CA ASP A 341 -29.47 23.20 -4.11
C ASP A 341 -31.00 23.36 -4.30
N HIS A 342 -31.57 24.39 -3.67
CA HIS A 342 -32.95 24.83 -3.89
C HIS A 342 -33.03 25.66 -5.17
N LEU A 343 -34.04 25.40 -6.00
CA LEU A 343 -34.23 26.13 -7.25
C LEU A 343 -35.27 27.25 -7.08
N GLU A 344 -36.55 26.87 -7.00
CA GLU A 344 -37.66 27.79 -6.78
C GLU A 344 -38.90 27.04 -6.29
N GLY A 345 -39.75 27.70 -5.49
CA GLY A 345 -40.96 27.07 -4.96
C GLY A 345 -40.65 25.73 -4.26
N PRO A 346 -41.36 24.63 -4.59
CA PRO A 346 -41.10 23.30 -4.03
C PRO A 346 -40.02 22.50 -4.80
N LEU A 347 -39.31 23.11 -5.76
CA LEU A 347 -38.38 22.43 -6.66
C LEU A 347 -36.93 22.54 -6.19
N TYR A 348 -36.18 21.46 -6.36
CA TYR A 348 -34.75 21.38 -6.04
C TYR A 348 -33.99 20.74 -7.19
N LEU A 349 -32.72 21.15 -7.33
CA LEU A 349 -31.77 20.47 -8.20
C LEU A 349 -31.23 19.24 -7.47
N THR A 350 -31.28 18.10 -8.15
CA THR A 350 -30.94 16.80 -7.58
C THR A 350 -30.02 16.00 -8.51
N THR A 351 -29.30 15.03 -7.96
CA THR A 351 -28.44 14.09 -8.69
C THR A 351 -28.23 12.85 -7.82
N ASN A 352 -27.48 11.85 -8.31
CA ASN A 352 -27.02 10.76 -7.46
C ASN A 352 -26.13 11.26 -6.31
N GLU A 353 -26.16 10.59 -5.17
CA GLU A 353 -25.42 11.00 -3.97
C GLU A 353 -23.90 10.95 -4.15
N ALA A 354 -23.39 10.01 -4.96
CA ALA A 354 -21.97 9.87 -5.26
C ALA A 354 -21.37 11.14 -5.91
N CYS A 355 -22.16 11.90 -6.65
CA CYS A 355 -21.75 13.17 -7.27
C CYS A 355 -21.70 14.34 -6.29
N LEU A 356 -22.25 14.18 -5.09
CA LEU A 356 -22.38 15.24 -4.08
C LEU A 356 -21.46 15.03 -2.89
N ASP A 357 -21.34 13.77 -2.45
CA ASP A 357 -20.62 13.41 -1.24
C ASP A 357 -19.30 12.73 -1.58
N CYS A 358 -18.20 13.47 -1.41
CA CYS A 358 -16.87 12.94 -1.69
C CYS A 358 -16.47 11.78 -0.77
N ARG A 359 -17.15 11.57 0.38
CA ARG A 359 -16.86 10.50 1.35
C ARG A 359 -17.31 9.12 0.87
N ILE A 360 -18.28 9.05 -0.04
CA ILE A 360 -18.74 7.78 -0.64
C ILE A 360 -17.58 7.08 -1.37
N ARG A 361 -16.56 7.83 -1.80
CA ARG A 361 -15.35 7.30 -2.45
C ARG A 361 -14.25 6.86 -1.47
N GLY A 362 -14.48 6.92 -0.15
CA GLY A 362 -13.52 6.51 0.88
C GLY A 362 -12.82 7.66 1.61
N GLY A 363 -12.85 8.88 1.06
CA GLY A 363 -12.19 10.03 1.68
C GLY A 363 -12.94 10.63 2.88
N VAL A 364 -12.24 11.52 3.58
CA VAL A 364 -12.72 12.20 4.78
C VAL A 364 -12.73 13.71 4.58
N ILE A 365 -13.65 14.40 5.25
CA ILE A 365 -13.76 15.88 5.23
C ILE A 365 -12.76 16.55 6.20
N LYS A 366 -12.12 15.78 7.08
CA LYS A 366 -11.10 16.28 7.99
C LYS A 366 -9.78 16.41 7.25
N LYS A 367 -9.32 17.65 7.08
CA LYS A 367 -8.01 17.96 6.53
C LYS A 367 -6.89 17.29 7.37
N PRO A 368 -5.93 16.58 6.75
CA PRO A 368 -4.79 16.01 7.46
C PRO A 368 -3.89 17.08 8.09
N ASP A 369 -3.32 16.82 9.26
CA ASP A 369 -2.51 17.79 10.01
C ASP A 369 -1.25 18.26 9.26
N PHE A 370 -0.71 17.40 8.38
CA PHE A 370 0.48 17.73 7.57
C PHE A 370 0.15 18.49 6.27
N TRP A 371 -1.12 18.66 5.91
CA TRP A 371 -1.58 19.22 4.62
C TRP A 371 -1.49 20.74 4.55
#